data_AF-A0A1M3TKS3-F1
#
_entry.id   AF-A0A1M3TKS3-F1
#
_cell.length_a   1.000
_cell.length_b   1.000
_cell.length_c   1.000
_cell.angle_alpha   90.00
_cell.angle_beta   90.00
_cell.angle_gamma   90.00
#
_symmetry.space_group_name_H-M   'P 1'
#
loop_
_entity.id
_entity.type
_entity.pdbx_description
1 polymer ?
#
loop_
_entity_poly.entity_id
_entity_poly.type
_entity_poly.pdbx_seq_one_letter_code
_entity_poly.pdbx_strand_id
1 'polypeptide(L)'
;MATTLWDPDRILQITKGPHDQGMFCLGRARSRYDSRCRWDIPYSDYQIIRKLLSQLARKLPHEISDDELKEIAERGLCDYHCGQVHEVVSGWHDTLASLQKLYSPYKDPGETRDTVFDALQATVKRSRDLLPPEEDSSAEDLSEYFGGHMREHSELVEAKKQRDLQTTREKDLEICLALLKERLALCEENDRLREQNCAHLQELLGEVKAELADVQGNNSILTCTISDLQGACDLKMRQITEITAELSNVRGNNSSLIDANEEMRKEVDGKKKQLNEVTVELSNVRRANERFRIFNEDMRKEINGKQEQIETITSQLASMSTDLDSTTKELSVACETKEKVQNDLHAALEEISNLQAQLTEIQIQQSTTIWCKIKRWIREKASWLSRDRRRRRIRDEDEEVALAPVKPSNLA
;
A
#
# COMPACT_ATOMS: atom_id res chain seq x y z
N MET A 1 20.90 34.41 -69.45
CA MET A 1 19.73 33.75 -68.82
C MET A 1 18.73 34.83 -68.52
N ALA A 2 17.57 34.81 -69.18
CA ALA A 2 16.56 35.85 -69.02
C ALA A 2 16.06 35.85 -67.57
N THR A 3 16.29 36.94 -66.85
CA THR A 3 15.64 37.22 -65.57
C THR A 3 14.17 37.46 -65.87
N THR A 4 13.36 36.41 -65.80
CA THR A 4 11.91 36.56 -65.78
C THR A 4 11.58 37.36 -64.52
N LEU A 5 11.17 38.61 -64.71
CA LEU A 5 10.75 39.56 -63.65
C LEU A 5 9.60 38.97 -62.79
N TRP A 6 8.98 37.91 -63.28
CA TRP A 6 7.97 37.08 -62.62
C TRP A 6 8.51 35.66 -62.37
N ASP A 7 8.66 35.30 -61.10
CA ASP A 7 8.98 33.95 -60.63
C ASP A 7 8.12 33.65 -59.38
N PRO A 8 6.98 32.93 -59.53
CA PRO A 8 6.04 32.73 -58.43
C PRO A 8 6.63 31.94 -57.26
N ASP A 9 7.60 31.04 -57.52
CA ASP A 9 8.25 30.27 -56.45
C ASP A 9 9.01 31.20 -55.49
N ARG A 10 9.73 32.18 -56.05
CA ARG A 10 10.50 33.16 -55.27
C ARG A 10 9.62 34.23 -54.65
N ILE A 11 8.65 34.74 -55.39
CA ILE A 11 7.78 35.84 -54.95
C ILE A 11 6.84 35.39 -53.83
N LEU A 12 6.28 34.18 -53.94
CA LEU A 12 5.44 33.59 -52.90
C LEU A 12 6.26 32.93 -51.76
N GLN A 13 7.59 33.04 -51.83
CA GLN A 13 8.55 32.54 -50.86
C GLN A 13 8.44 31.03 -50.59
N ILE A 14 8.18 30.20 -51.61
CA ILE A 14 8.04 28.75 -51.45
C ILE A 14 9.43 28.12 -51.43
N THR A 15 9.91 27.79 -50.22
CA THR A 15 11.29 27.30 -50.00
C THR A 15 11.33 25.78 -49.89
N LYS A 16 12.26 25.16 -50.61
CA LYS A 16 12.56 23.72 -50.53
C LYS A 16 13.01 23.32 -49.13
N GLY A 17 12.55 22.16 -48.67
CA GLY A 17 12.99 21.53 -47.43
C GLY A 17 14.38 20.89 -47.56
N PRO A 18 14.97 20.41 -46.44
CA PRO A 18 16.36 19.98 -46.36
C PRO A 18 16.68 18.66 -47.08
N HIS A 19 15.66 17.90 -47.50
CA HIS A 19 15.82 16.56 -48.07
C HIS A 19 15.41 16.45 -49.55
N ASP A 20 15.29 17.55 -50.29
CA ASP A 20 14.86 17.62 -51.71
C ASP A 20 13.50 16.95 -52.04
N GLN A 21 12.80 16.47 -51.01
CA GLN A 21 11.55 15.73 -51.08
C GLN A 21 10.38 16.51 -50.47
N GLY A 22 10.49 17.82 -50.26
CA GLY A 22 9.39 18.60 -49.70
C GLY A 22 9.65 20.10 -49.68
N MET A 23 8.77 20.84 -49.01
CA MET A 23 8.91 22.27 -48.75
C MET A 23 8.71 22.58 -47.27
N PHE A 24 9.27 23.68 -46.80
CA PHE A 24 8.93 24.18 -45.47
C PHE A 24 7.53 24.77 -45.46
N CYS A 25 6.83 24.52 -44.35
CA CYS A 25 5.54 25.11 -44.05
C CYS A 25 5.54 26.64 -44.24
N LEU A 26 4.44 27.16 -44.81
CA LEU A 26 4.23 28.58 -45.05
C LEU A 26 3.82 29.35 -43.79
N GLY A 27 3.45 28.63 -42.73
CA GLY A 27 2.96 29.18 -41.48
C GLY A 27 4.05 29.85 -40.66
N ARG A 28 3.62 30.74 -39.75
CA ARG A 28 4.50 31.45 -38.80
C ARG A 28 4.16 31.06 -37.38
N ALA A 29 5.21 30.73 -36.63
CA ALA A 29 5.10 30.40 -35.21
C ALA A 29 5.05 31.68 -34.38
N ARG A 30 3.85 32.12 -33.98
CA ARG A 30 3.65 33.30 -33.12
C ARG A 30 4.40 33.22 -31.80
N SER A 31 4.55 32.01 -31.26
CA SER A 31 5.33 31.73 -30.04
C SER A 31 6.84 31.91 -30.20
N ARG A 32 7.33 32.15 -31.43
CA ARG A 32 8.76 32.31 -31.74
C ARG A 32 8.99 33.53 -32.63
N TYR A 33 8.50 34.70 -32.20
CA TYR A 33 8.73 35.99 -32.88
C TYR A 33 8.33 35.98 -34.36
N ASP A 34 7.21 35.35 -34.70
CA ASP A 34 6.71 35.19 -36.08
C ASP A 34 7.72 34.56 -37.05
N SER A 35 8.62 33.72 -36.52
CA SER A 35 9.55 32.94 -37.32
C SER A 35 8.81 31.92 -38.19
N ARG A 36 9.37 31.68 -39.39
CA ARG A 36 8.83 30.72 -40.34
C ARG A 36 8.89 29.30 -39.77
N CYS A 37 7.78 28.58 -39.89
CA CYS A 37 7.69 27.19 -39.47
C CYS A 37 8.66 26.32 -40.29
N ARG A 38 9.45 25.50 -39.61
CA ARG A 38 10.41 24.55 -40.23
C ARG A 38 9.83 23.15 -40.43
N TRP A 39 8.51 23.00 -40.30
CA TRP A 39 7.86 21.71 -40.52
C TRP A 39 7.90 21.38 -42.01
N ASP A 40 8.29 20.15 -42.33
CA ASP A 40 8.36 19.67 -43.71
C ASP A 40 6.97 19.23 -44.18
N ILE A 41 6.52 19.82 -45.29
CA ILE A 41 5.30 19.43 -45.99
C ILE A 41 5.58 18.19 -46.85
N PRO A 42 4.71 17.18 -46.83
CA PRO A 42 4.90 15.95 -47.59
C PRO A 42 5.17 16.18 -49.09
N TYR A 43 6.00 15.32 -49.68
CA TYR A 43 6.37 15.41 -51.11
C TYR A 43 5.17 15.45 -52.04
N SER A 44 4.11 14.69 -51.71
CA SER A 44 2.87 14.62 -52.48
C SER A 44 2.21 16.00 -52.63
N ASP A 45 2.11 16.74 -51.54
CA ASP A 45 1.49 18.08 -51.53
C ASP A 45 2.41 19.10 -52.20
N TYR A 46 3.73 18.98 -51.97
CA TYR A 46 4.70 19.82 -52.67
C TYR A 46 4.67 19.63 -54.19
N GLN A 47 4.48 18.41 -54.70
CA GLN A 47 4.35 18.16 -56.14
C GLN A 47 3.11 18.82 -56.75
N ILE A 48 2.00 18.82 -56.02
CA ILE A 48 0.77 19.49 -56.45
C ILE A 48 0.98 21.00 -56.47
N ILE A 49 1.58 21.56 -55.43
CA ILE A 49 1.94 22.98 -55.33
C ILE A 49 2.85 23.38 -56.51
N ARG A 50 3.87 22.59 -56.84
CA ARG A 50 4.74 22.88 -58.01
C ARG A 50 3.99 22.91 -59.33
N LYS A 51 2.99 22.04 -59.50
CA LYS A 51 2.15 22.03 -60.70
C LYS A 51 1.31 23.30 -60.79
N LEU A 52 0.72 23.75 -59.67
CA LEU A 52 -0.03 25.01 -59.58
C LEU A 52 0.87 26.23 -59.84
N LEU A 53 2.07 26.27 -59.26
CA LEU A 53 3.04 27.35 -59.49
C LEU A 53 3.50 27.43 -60.95
N SER A 54 3.65 26.28 -61.61
CA SER A 54 3.95 26.22 -63.05
C SER A 54 2.82 26.77 -63.91
N GLN A 55 1.57 26.68 -63.44
CA GLN A 55 0.41 27.30 -64.09
C GLN A 55 0.37 28.81 -63.84
N LEU A 56 0.65 29.26 -62.60
CA LEU A 56 0.74 30.67 -62.24
C LEU A 56 1.88 31.41 -62.95
N ALA A 57 3.01 30.73 -63.21
CA ALA A 57 4.14 31.30 -63.95
C ALA A 57 3.76 31.73 -65.39
N ARG A 58 2.66 31.20 -65.93
CA ARG A 58 2.13 31.55 -67.26
C ARG A 58 1.11 32.69 -67.25
N LYS A 59 0.69 33.15 -66.08
CA LYS A 59 -0.27 34.24 -65.88
C LYS A 59 0.44 35.51 -65.42
N LEU A 60 -0.13 36.67 -65.73
CA LEU A 60 0.35 37.94 -65.17
C LEU A 60 -0.09 38.08 -63.71
N PRO A 61 0.65 38.84 -62.87
CA PRO A 61 0.36 38.99 -61.43
C PRO A 61 -1.08 39.43 -61.08
N HIS A 62 -1.78 40.11 -62.00
CA HIS A 62 -3.15 40.60 -61.82
C HIS A 62 -4.24 39.63 -62.32
N GLU A 63 -3.85 38.51 -62.94
CA GLU A 63 -4.76 37.48 -63.47
C GLU A 63 -4.88 36.25 -62.54
N ILE A 64 -4.19 36.30 -61.39
CA ILE A 64 -4.17 35.24 -60.39
C ILE A 64 -5.41 35.38 -59.51
N SER A 65 -6.21 34.32 -59.38
CA SER A 65 -7.40 34.34 -58.53
C SER A 65 -7.08 34.02 -57.06
N ASP A 66 -7.94 34.48 -56.15
CA ASP A 66 -7.85 34.18 -54.71
C ASP A 66 -7.91 32.66 -54.44
N ASP A 67 -8.78 31.94 -55.17
CA ASP A 67 -8.91 30.49 -55.05
C ASP A 67 -7.62 29.74 -55.40
N GLU A 68 -6.87 30.21 -56.40
CA GLU A 68 -5.58 29.62 -56.79
C GLU A 68 -4.52 29.81 -55.70
N LEU A 69 -4.51 30.97 -55.04
CA LEU A 69 -3.62 31.24 -53.92
C LEU A 69 -4.03 30.44 -52.67
N LYS A 70 -5.33 30.32 -52.41
CA LYS A 70 -5.87 29.57 -51.30
C LYS A 70 -5.54 28.08 -51.41
N GLU A 71 -5.66 27.49 -52.60
CA GLU A 71 -5.31 26.09 -52.83
C GLU A 71 -3.82 25.81 -52.55
N ILE A 72 -2.94 26.74 -52.93
CA ILE A 72 -1.50 26.63 -52.64
C ILE A 72 -1.25 26.77 -51.13
N ALA A 73 -1.92 27.70 -50.45
CA ALA A 73 -1.74 27.93 -49.02
C ALA A 73 -2.24 26.75 -48.17
N GLU A 74 -3.42 26.19 -48.47
CA GLU A 74 -3.99 25.04 -47.76
C GLU A 74 -3.06 23.82 -47.79
N ARG A 75 -2.44 23.56 -48.95
CA ARG A 75 -1.50 22.45 -49.13
C ARG A 75 -0.11 22.74 -48.58
N GLY A 76 0.24 24.02 -48.42
CA GLY A 76 1.56 24.48 -47.95
C GLY A 76 1.65 24.70 -46.44
N LEU A 77 0.58 24.45 -45.69
CA LEU A 77 0.51 24.61 -44.24
C LEU A 77 0.45 23.24 -43.55
N CYS A 78 1.22 23.08 -42.48
CA CYS A 78 1.13 21.88 -41.64
C CYS A 78 -0.12 21.92 -40.74
N ASP A 79 -0.49 20.79 -40.13
CA ASP A 79 -1.66 20.68 -39.24
C ASP A 79 -1.71 21.74 -38.14
N TYR A 80 -0.56 22.13 -37.58
CA TYR A 80 -0.47 23.17 -36.56
C TYR A 80 -0.76 24.60 -37.06
N HIS A 81 -0.67 24.85 -38.37
CA HIS A 81 -0.84 26.17 -38.97
C HIS A 81 -1.95 26.20 -40.04
N CYS A 82 -2.80 25.18 -40.13
CA CYS A 82 -3.90 25.12 -41.10
C CYS A 82 -4.89 26.30 -41.00
N GLY A 83 -4.98 26.94 -39.82
CA GLY A 83 -5.79 28.16 -39.62
C GLY A 83 -5.18 29.44 -40.20
N GLN A 84 -3.94 29.42 -40.69
CA GLN A 84 -3.24 30.62 -41.20
C GLN A 84 -3.39 30.83 -42.72
N VAL A 85 -4.25 30.07 -43.40
CA VAL A 85 -4.48 30.16 -44.86
C VAL A 85 -4.75 31.61 -45.29
N HIS A 86 -5.67 32.30 -44.62
CA HIS A 86 -6.03 33.68 -44.96
C HIS A 86 -4.88 34.68 -44.73
N GLU A 87 -4.07 34.48 -43.70
CA GLU A 87 -2.92 35.35 -43.40
C GLU A 87 -1.84 35.22 -44.48
N VAL A 88 -1.57 33.99 -44.94
CA VAL A 88 -0.62 33.72 -46.02
C VAL A 88 -1.12 34.31 -47.34
N VAL A 89 -2.39 34.08 -47.68
CA VAL A 89 -3.00 34.59 -48.91
C VAL A 89 -3.05 36.12 -48.92
N SER A 90 -3.39 36.76 -47.79
CA SER A 90 -3.39 38.23 -47.68
C SER A 90 -1.99 38.81 -47.90
N GLY A 91 -0.95 38.23 -47.30
CA GLY A 91 0.42 38.68 -47.49
C GLY A 91 0.90 38.54 -48.95
N TRP A 92 0.43 37.51 -49.66
CA TRP A 92 0.67 37.38 -51.10
C TRP A 92 -0.05 38.44 -51.92
N HIS A 93 -1.29 38.80 -51.60
CA HIS A 93 -1.99 39.90 -52.26
C HIS A 93 -1.26 41.24 -52.11
N ASP A 94 -0.77 41.57 -50.91
CA ASP A 94 0.01 42.79 -50.67
C ASP A 94 1.30 42.82 -51.51
N THR A 95 1.93 41.65 -51.66
CA THR A 95 3.12 41.47 -52.50
C THR A 95 2.80 41.66 -53.98
N LEU A 96 1.70 41.07 -54.46
CA LEU A 96 1.26 41.20 -55.86
C LEU A 96 0.81 42.63 -56.20
N ALA A 97 0.12 43.31 -55.30
CA ALA A 97 -0.27 44.71 -55.45
C ALA A 97 0.95 45.65 -55.49
N SER A 98 1.99 45.35 -54.70
CA SER A 98 3.26 46.08 -54.74
C SER A 98 4.00 45.88 -56.07
N LEU A 99 3.96 44.67 -56.62
CA LEU A 99 4.50 44.38 -57.95
C LEU A 99 3.71 45.10 -59.06
N GLN A 100 2.39 45.18 -58.95
CA GLN A 100 1.55 45.88 -59.93
C GLN A 100 1.94 47.37 -60.06
N LYS A 101 2.31 48.03 -58.96
CA LYS A 101 2.80 49.43 -58.98
C LYS A 101 4.11 49.58 -59.77
N LEU A 102 4.99 48.58 -59.73
CA LEU A 102 6.25 48.58 -60.48
C LEU A 102 6.07 48.37 -61.99
N TYR A 103 4.97 47.75 -62.41
CA TYR A 103 4.62 47.58 -63.83
C TYR A 103 3.87 48.79 -64.44
N SER A 104 3.46 49.77 -63.63
CA SER A 104 2.72 50.98 -64.06
C SER A 104 3.45 51.93 -65.04
N PRO A 105 4.79 52.09 -65.03
CA PRO A 105 5.46 53.10 -65.88
C PRO A 105 5.62 52.72 -67.36
N TYR A 106 5.32 51.48 -67.75
CA TYR A 106 5.50 51.02 -69.14
C TYR A 106 4.27 51.27 -70.05
N LYS A 107 3.40 52.22 -69.66
CA LYS A 107 2.09 52.41 -70.31
C LYS A 107 1.95 53.64 -71.22
N ASP A 108 2.88 54.61 -71.29
CA ASP A 108 2.81 55.71 -72.30
C ASP A 108 4.04 56.65 -72.33
N PRO A 109 4.65 56.94 -73.51
CA PRO A 109 5.49 58.13 -73.71
C PRO A 109 5.09 58.93 -74.96
N GLY A 110 4.41 60.08 -74.80
CA GLY A 110 3.84 60.79 -75.95
C GLY A 110 3.75 62.33 -75.94
N GLU A 111 4.29 63.09 -74.96
CA GLU A 111 3.79 64.49 -74.80
C GLU A 111 4.80 65.61 -74.43
N THR A 112 6.08 65.54 -74.83
CA THR A 112 7.04 66.64 -74.57
C THR A 112 7.98 66.93 -75.74
N ARG A 113 7.45 67.08 -76.96
CA ARG A 113 8.27 67.42 -78.13
C ARG A 113 7.78 68.61 -78.99
N ASP A 114 6.56 69.11 -78.76
CA ASP A 114 5.94 70.09 -79.66
C ASP A 114 6.12 71.57 -79.25
N THR A 115 6.49 71.87 -78.01
CA THR A 115 6.55 73.27 -77.53
C THR A 115 7.83 74.04 -77.90
N VAL A 116 8.86 73.37 -78.40
CA VAL A 116 10.15 73.99 -78.77
C VAL A 116 10.21 74.34 -80.26
N PHE A 117 9.36 73.73 -81.10
CA PHE A 117 9.36 73.96 -82.55
C PHE A 117 8.62 75.26 -82.97
N ASP A 118 7.59 75.66 -82.21
CA ASP A 118 6.79 76.86 -82.51
C ASP A 118 7.48 78.19 -82.15
N ALA A 119 8.37 78.20 -81.14
CA ALA A 119 9.08 79.41 -80.71
C ALA A 119 10.17 79.86 -81.69
N LEU A 120 10.76 78.93 -82.44
CA LEU A 120 11.79 79.20 -83.47
C LEU A 120 11.20 79.70 -84.80
N GLN A 121 9.95 79.35 -85.12
CA GLN A 121 9.29 79.78 -86.35
C GLN A 121 8.81 81.25 -86.29
N ALA A 122 8.57 81.78 -85.08
CA ALA A 122 8.17 83.17 -84.87
C ALA A 122 9.32 84.19 -84.98
N THR A 123 10.58 83.75 -84.78
CA THR A 123 11.77 84.61 -84.86
C THR A 123 12.26 84.77 -86.30
N VAL A 124 12.11 83.75 -87.14
CA VAL A 124 12.49 83.81 -88.57
C VAL A 124 11.56 84.70 -89.39
N LYS A 125 10.31 84.90 -88.95
CA LYS A 125 9.33 85.78 -89.62
C LYS A 125 9.62 87.27 -89.42
N ARG A 126 10.21 87.66 -88.27
CA ARG A 126 10.50 89.06 -87.93
C ARG A 126 11.73 89.63 -88.64
N SER A 127 12.64 88.76 -89.08
CA SER A 127 13.88 89.16 -89.78
C SER A 127 13.67 89.44 -91.28
N ARG A 128 12.48 89.17 -91.83
CA ARG A 128 12.19 89.26 -93.28
C ARG A 128 11.63 90.62 -93.72
N ASP A 129 11.21 91.47 -92.78
CA ASP A 129 10.42 92.70 -93.08
C ASP A 129 11.23 94.02 -92.98
N LEU A 130 12.56 93.98 -92.84
CA LEU A 130 13.40 95.17 -92.58
C LEU A 130 14.43 95.54 -93.67
N LEU A 131 14.21 95.15 -94.93
CA LEU A 131 15.02 95.65 -96.06
C LEU A 131 14.14 96.49 -97.01
N PRO A 132 14.26 97.84 -96.99
CA PRO A 132 13.70 98.68 -98.02
C PRO A 132 14.59 98.68 -99.29
N PRO A 133 14.00 98.71 -100.50
CA PRO A 133 14.74 98.88 -101.75
C PRO A 133 15.20 100.33 -101.93
N GLU A 134 16.35 100.43 -102.58
CA GLU A 134 17.08 101.63 -102.99
C GLU A 134 16.22 102.63 -103.78
N GLU A 135 16.52 103.92 -103.62
CA GLU A 135 16.92 104.78 -104.75
C GLU A 135 17.34 106.19 -104.26
N ASP A 136 18.58 106.53 -104.62
CA ASP A 136 19.11 107.82 -105.03
C ASP A 136 18.90 109.08 -104.16
N SER A 137 19.91 109.39 -103.34
CA SER A 137 20.31 110.77 -103.06
C SER A 137 21.78 110.90 -102.62
N SER A 138 22.43 111.92 -103.16
CA SER A 138 23.86 112.24 -103.13
C SER A 138 24.58 112.01 -101.79
N ALA A 139 25.62 111.18 -101.85
CA ALA A 139 26.22 110.46 -100.73
C ALA A 139 27.41 111.14 -100.02
N GLU A 140 27.72 112.43 -100.24
CA GLU A 140 28.96 113.01 -99.68
C GLU A 140 28.76 114.14 -98.65
N ASP A 141 27.63 114.85 -98.60
CA ASP A 141 27.41 115.93 -97.61
C ASP A 141 26.51 115.55 -96.40
N LEU A 142 25.91 114.35 -96.39
CA LEU A 142 25.15 113.84 -95.24
C LEU A 142 26.01 112.99 -94.28
N SER A 143 27.14 112.45 -94.75
CA SER A 143 28.02 111.58 -93.94
C SER A 143 28.70 112.31 -92.77
N GLU A 144 28.96 113.61 -92.90
CA GLU A 144 29.68 114.38 -91.87
C GLU A 144 28.75 114.92 -90.77
N TYR A 145 27.52 115.32 -91.13
CA TYR A 145 26.49 115.74 -90.17
C TYR A 145 25.89 114.55 -89.41
N PHE A 146 25.62 113.42 -90.09
CA PHE A 146 25.24 112.19 -89.40
C PHE A 146 26.41 111.60 -88.61
N GLY A 147 27.67 111.74 -89.05
CA GLY A 147 28.84 111.24 -88.32
C GLY A 147 29.09 111.91 -86.97
N GLY A 148 28.89 113.23 -86.86
CA GLY A 148 28.99 113.97 -85.60
C GLY A 148 27.82 113.69 -84.65
N HIS A 149 26.59 113.72 -85.17
CA HIS A 149 25.39 113.48 -84.37
C HIS A 149 25.23 112.01 -83.95
N MET A 150 25.65 111.06 -84.79
CA MET A 150 25.70 109.63 -84.43
C MET A 150 26.77 109.34 -83.37
N ARG A 151 27.88 110.10 -83.31
CA ARG A 151 28.89 109.96 -82.24
C ARG A 151 28.40 110.51 -80.91
N GLU A 152 27.84 111.73 -80.87
CA GLU A 152 27.23 112.27 -79.64
C GLU A 152 26.01 111.47 -79.19
N HIS A 153 25.16 111.02 -80.12
CA HIS A 153 24.03 110.16 -79.80
C HIS A 153 24.50 108.77 -79.34
N SER A 154 25.58 108.22 -79.91
CA SER A 154 26.19 106.96 -79.44
C SER A 154 26.79 107.11 -78.04
N GLU A 155 27.45 108.24 -77.74
CA GLU A 155 28.00 108.52 -76.41
C GLU A 155 26.88 108.75 -75.37
N LEU A 156 25.80 109.45 -75.74
CA LEU A 156 24.63 109.64 -74.88
C LEU A 156 23.84 108.34 -74.68
N VAL A 157 23.72 107.51 -75.72
CA VAL A 157 23.08 106.18 -75.62
C VAL A 157 23.93 105.25 -74.76
N GLU A 158 25.25 105.25 -74.88
CA GLU A 158 26.11 104.46 -74.00
C GLU A 158 26.14 105.01 -72.56
N ALA A 159 26.16 106.33 -72.35
CA ALA A 159 26.05 106.92 -71.02
C ALA A 159 24.68 106.69 -70.37
N LYS A 160 23.60 106.63 -71.16
CA LYS A 160 22.26 106.25 -70.70
C LYS A 160 22.20 104.76 -70.38
N LYS A 161 22.72 103.90 -71.25
CA LYS A 161 22.82 102.45 -71.04
C LYS A 161 23.67 102.12 -69.82
N GLN A 162 24.74 102.87 -69.55
CA GLN A 162 25.58 102.71 -68.37
C GLN A 162 24.87 103.18 -67.10
N ARG A 163 24.07 104.26 -67.14
CA ARG A 163 23.19 104.66 -66.04
C ARG A 163 22.06 103.65 -65.79
N ASP A 164 21.40 103.19 -66.84
CA ASP A 164 20.35 102.18 -66.75
C ASP A 164 20.92 100.89 -66.16
N LEU A 165 22.11 100.44 -66.63
CA LEU A 165 22.84 99.31 -66.06
C LEU A 165 23.27 99.54 -64.61
N GLN A 166 23.61 100.77 -64.23
CA GLN A 166 23.94 101.11 -62.85
C GLN A 166 22.70 101.05 -61.95
N THR A 167 21.56 101.59 -62.40
CA THR A 167 20.30 101.52 -61.65
C THR A 167 19.76 100.10 -61.56
N THR A 168 19.93 99.25 -62.58
CA THR A 168 19.58 97.83 -62.47
C THR A 168 20.49 97.11 -61.49
N ARG A 169 21.81 97.36 -61.52
CA ARG A 169 22.74 96.81 -60.52
C ARG A 169 22.41 97.26 -59.09
N GLU A 170 22.02 98.52 -58.89
CA GLU A 170 21.61 99.04 -57.58
C GLU A 170 20.32 98.36 -57.09
N LYS A 171 19.33 98.19 -57.97
CA LYS A 171 18.10 97.43 -57.66
C LYS A 171 18.38 95.95 -57.37
N ASP A 172 19.24 95.31 -58.16
CA ASP A 172 19.65 93.93 -57.95
C ASP A 172 20.38 93.77 -56.61
N LEU A 173 21.25 94.72 -56.24
CA LEU A 173 21.91 94.76 -54.94
C LEU A 173 20.89 94.94 -53.79
N GLU A 174 19.89 95.80 -53.96
CA GLU A 174 18.83 95.99 -52.97
C GLU A 174 17.99 94.72 -52.78
N ILE A 175 17.63 94.04 -53.87
CA ILE A 175 16.95 92.73 -53.85
C ILE A 175 17.84 91.69 -53.16
N CYS A 176 19.12 91.60 -53.50
CA CYS A 176 20.06 90.69 -52.84
C CYS A 176 20.19 90.96 -51.34
N LEU A 177 20.25 92.22 -50.93
CA LEU A 177 20.29 92.61 -49.51
C LEU A 177 19.00 92.24 -48.78
N ALA A 178 17.83 92.44 -49.41
CA ALA A 178 16.54 92.03 -48.85
C ALA A 178 16.46 90.51 -48.67
N LEU A 179 16.85 89.74 -49.69
CA LEU A 179 16.90 88.27 -49.62
C LEU A 179 17.91 87.77 -48.57
N LEU A 180 19.05 88.43 -48.42
CA LEU A 180 20.02 88.09 -47.37
C LEU A 180 19.44 88.33 -45.97
N LYS A 181 18.73 89.44 -45.76
CA LYS A 181 18.05 89.72 -44.46
C LYS A 181 16.97 88.68 -44.15
N GLU A 182 16.15 88.31 -45.13
CA GLU A 182 15.13 87.28 -44.96
C GLU A 182 15.77 85.92 -44.64
N ARG A 183 16.82 85.54 -45.35
CA ARG A 183 17.57 84.30 -45.07
C ARG A 183 18.18 84.30 -43.67
N LEU A 184 18.75 85.41 -43.22
CA LEU A 184 19.28 85.53 -41.85
C LEU A 184 18.17 85.37 -40.80
N ALA A 185 17.03 86.03 -40.98
CA ALA A 185 15.88 85.88 -40.08
C ALA A 185 15.37 84.43 -40.03
N LEU A 186 15.31 83.75 -41.18
CA LEU A 186 14.93 82.33 -41.25
C LEU A 186 15.98 81.42 -40.58
N CYS A 187 17.26 81.76 -40.66
CA CYS A 187 18.33 81.04 -39.94
C CYS A 187 18.18 81.23 -38.43
N GLU A 188 17.99 82.46 -37.95
CA GLU A 188 17.78 82.75 -36.52
C GLU A 188 16.56 82.01 -35.96
N GLU A 189 15.45 81.98 -36.69
CA GLU A 189 14.25 81.25 -36.28
C GLU A 189 14.49 79.73 -36.30
N ASN A 190 15.21 79.20 -37.29
CA ASN A 190 15.61 77.79 -37.31
C ASN A 190 16.47 77.42 -36.10
N ASP A 191 17.42 78.28 -35.74
CA ASP A 191 18.30 78.03 -34.60
C ASP A 191 17.52 78.08 -33.28
N ARG A 192 16.57 79.01 -33.12
CA ARG A 192 15.63 79.01 -31.98
C ARG A 192 14.80 77.73 -31.90
N LEU A 193 14.22 77.29 -33.02
CA LEU A 193 13.44 76.04 -33.06
C LEU A 193 14.30 74.83 -32.74
N ARG A 194 15.55 74.79 -33.20
CA ARG A 194 16.52 73.74 -32.85
C ARG A 194 16.82 73.74 -31.37
N GLU A 195 17.09 74.91 -30.77
CA GLU A 195 17.35 75.04 -29.33
C GLU A 195 16.14 74.57 -28.50
N GLN A 196 14.92 74.97 -28.87
CA GLN A 196 13.69 74.52 -28.22
C GLN A 196 13.50 73.01 -28.33
N ASN A 197 13.69 72.45 -29.54
CA ASN A 197 13.60 71.01 -29.76
C ASN A 197 14.67 70.26 -28.97
N CYS A 198 15.91 70.77 -28.91
CA CYS A 198 16.97 70.18 -28.11
C CYS A 198 16.64 70.22 -26.61
N ALA A 199 16.10 71.32 -26.09
CA ALA A 199 15.68 71.43 -24.70
C ALA A 199 14.54 70.44 -24.37
N HIS A 200 13.52 70.37 -25.22
CA HIS A 200 12.41 69.43 -25.04
C HIS A 200 12.86 67.97 -25.10
N LEU A 201 13.75 67.61 -26.05
CA LEU A 201 14.31 66.27 -26.12
C LEU A 201 15.18 65.94 -24.91
N GLN A 202 15.88 66.92 -24.32
CA GLN A 202 16.65 66.72 -23.08
C GLN A 202 15.74 66.49 -21.87
N GLU A 203 14.61 67.20 -21.79
CA GLU A 203 13.60 67.00 -20.75
C GLU A 203 12.99 65.60 -20.84
N LEU A 204 12.50 65.21 -22.03
CA LEU A 204 11.97 63.86 -22.27
C LEU A 204 13.02 62.77 -21.98
N LEU A 205 14.28 63.01 -22.33
CA LEU A 205 15.37 62.09 -22.00
C LEU A 205 15.59 61.99 -20.48
N GLY A 206 15.41 63.08 -19.73
CA GLY A 206 15.46 63.11 -18.28
C GLY A 206 14.33 62.31 -17.64
N GLU A 207 13.10 62.51 -18.10
CA GLU A 207 11.90 61.79 -17.64
C GLU A 207 12.03 60.29 -17.89
N VAL A 208 12.37 59.89 -19.12
CA VAL A 208 12.55 58.47 -19.46
C VAL A 208 13.68 57.83 -18.65
N LYS A 209 14.76 58.57 -18.34
CA LYS A 209 15.83 58.07 -17.47
C LYS A 209 15.36 57.87 -16.03
N ALA A 210 14.54 58.79 -15.51
CA ALA A 210 13.97 58.66 -14.17
C ALA A 210 13.03 57.44 -14.09
N GLU A 211 12.12 57.30 -15.06
CA GLU A 211 11.23 56.13 -15.14
C GLU A 211 12.02 54.82 -15.26
N LEU A 212 13.09 54.81 -16.06
CA LEU A 212 13.95 53.63 -16.18
C LEU A 212 14.62 53.27 -14.84
N ALA A 213 15.09 54.27 -14.08
CA ALA A 213 15.68 54.07 -12.77
C ALA A 213 14.64 53.52 -11.76
N ASP A 214 13.41 54.04 -11.79
CA ASP A 214 12.31 53.56 -10.94
C ASP A 214 11.92 52.12 -11.28
N VAL A 215 11.79 51.79 -12.57
CA VAL A 215 11.52 50.42 -13.03
C VAL A 215 12.64 49.47 -12.64
N GLN A 216 13.90 49.91 -12.73
CA GLN A 216 15.06 49.13 -12.27
C GLN A 216 15.01 48.88 -10.75
N GLY A 217 14.68 49.90 -9.96
CA GLY A 217 14.49 49.78 -8.52
C GLY A 217 13.38 48.79 -8.17
N ASN A 218 12.22 48.92 -8.83
CA ASN A 218 11.09 48.02 -8.64
C ASN A 218 11.43 46.58 -9.05
N ASN A 219 12.15 46.37 -10.16
CA ASN A 219 12.62 45.06 -10.57
C ASN A 219 13.59 44.44 -9.55
N SER A 220 14.46 45.23 -8.94
CA SER A 220 15.33 44.75 -7.86
C SER A 220 14.51 44.30 -6.64
N ILE A 221 13.50 45.08 -6.24
CA ILE A 221 12.62 44.73 -5.12
C ILE A 221 11.86 43.44 -5.43
N LEU A 222 11.28 43.32 -6.62
CA LEU A 222 10.58 42.11 -7.07
C LEU A 222 11.51 40.89 -7.11
N THR A 223 12.77 41.07 -7.50
CA THR A 223 13.77 39.98 -7.49
C THR A 223 14.05 39.50 -6.07
N CYS A 224 14.17 40.42 -5.12
CA CYS A 224 14.32 40.08 -3.70
C CYS A 224 13.09 39.34 -3.17
N THR A 225 11.88 39.83 -3.43
CA THR A 225 10.65 39.18 -2.94
C THR A 225 10.44 37.80 -3.55
N ILE A 226 10.79 37.60 -4.83
CA ILE A 226 10.77 36.27 -5.46
C ILE A 226 11.74 35.33 -4.75
N SER A 227 12.95 35.80 -4.42
CA SER A 227 13.96 35.01 -3.71
C SER A 227 13.50 34.64 -2.29
N ASP A 228 12.89 35.57 -1.57
CA ASP A 228 12.33 35.32 -0.23
C ASP A 228 11.19 34.28 -0.28
N LEU A 229 10.28 34.40 -1.25
CA LEU A 229 9.19 33.44 -1.45
C LEU A 229 9.72 32.06 -1.85
N GLN A 230 10.75 31.99 -2.70
CA GLN A 230 11.42 30.72 -3.04
C GLN A 230 12.02 30.08 -1.78
N GLY A 231 12.74 30.83 -0.96
CA GLY A 231 13.29 30.33 0.30
C GLY A 231 12.20 29.83 1.28
N ALA A 232 11.07 30.53 1.35
CA ALA A 232 9.92 30.11 2.15
C ALA A 232 9.29 28.81 1.62
N CYS A 233 9.13 28.67 0.31
CA CYS A 233 8.67 27.45 -0.35
C CYS A 233 9.60 26.27 -0.06
N ASP A 234 10.91 26.46 -0.16
CA ASP A 234 11.91 25.42 0.13
C ASP A 234 11.89 24.98 1.60
N LEU A 235 11.70 25.92 2.52
CA LEU A 235 11.53 25.60 3.94
C LEU A 235 10.26 24.78 4.18
N LYS A 236 9.14 25.18 3.57
CA LYS A 236 7.87 24.45 3.67
C LYS A 236 7.96 23.06 3.05
N MET A 237 8.66 22.93 1.92
CA MET A 237 8.89 21.64 1.29
C MET A 237 9.70 20.72 2.21
N ARG A 238 10.76 21.22 2.85
CA ARG A 238 11.52 20.46 3.86
C ARG A 238 10.65 20.00 5.03
N GLN A 239 9.81 20.90 5.57
CA GLN A 239 8.88 20.54 6.65
C GLN A 239 7.90 19.44 6.23
N ILE A 240 7.37 19.49 5.00
CA ILE A 240 6.49 18.45 4.47
C ILE A 240 7.23 17.11 4.35
N THR A 241 8.48 17.12 3.87
CA THR A 241 9.28 15.89 3.76
C THR A 241 9.59 15.27 5.13
N GLU A 242 9.86 16.10 6.13
CA GLU A 242 10.13 15.66 7.50
C GLU A 242 8.89 15.03 8.15
N ILE A 243 7.74 15.72 8.09
CA ILE A 243 6.46 15.19 8.58
C ILE A 243 6.10 13.89 7.86
N THR A 244 6.36 13.79 6.55
CA THR A 244 6.11 12.58 5.76
C THR A 244 6.98 11.40 6.23
N ALA A 245 8.25 11.66 6.55
CA ALA A 245 9.14 10.65 7.10
C ALA A 245 8.69 10.22 8.51
N GLU A 246 8.31 11.16 9.38
CA GLU A 246 7.79 10.87 10.72
C GLU A 246 6.51 10.04 10.67
N LEU A 247 5.56 10.39 9.80
CA LEU A 247 4.33 9.60 9.59
C LEU A 247 4.63 8.17 9.11
N SER A 248 5.65 8.00 8.26
CA SER A 248 6.07 6.67 7.80
C SER A 248 6.65 5.84 8.95
N ASN A 249 7.46 6.45 9.80
CA ASN A 249 8.02 5.81 11.00
C ASN A 249 6.92 5.41 12.00
N VAL A 250 5.98 6.33 12.29
CA VAL A 250 4.84 6.07 13.18
C VAL A 250 3.98 4.93 12.63
N ARG A 251 3.72 4.90 11.32
CA ARG A 251 2.98 3.81 10.67
C ARG A 251 3.70 2.47 10.83
N GLY A 252 5.01 2.42 10.63
CA GLY A 252 5.82 1.22 10.84
C GLY A 252 5.79 0.72 12.28
N ASN A 253 5.93 1.63 13.24
CA ASN A 253 5.84 1.33 14.67
C ASN A 253 4.44 0.80 15.04
N ASN A 254 3.38 1.41 14.51
CA ASN A 254 2.01 0.96 14.76
C ASN A 254 1.75 -0.44 14.19
N SER A 255 2.27 -0.75 12.98
CA SER A 255 2.19 -2.11 12.43
C SER A 255 2.87 -3.13 13.34
N SER A 256 4.07 -2.80 13.82
CA SER A 256 4.84 -3.68 14.71
C SER A 256 4.11 -3.91 16.05
N LEU A 257 3.46 -2.88 16.58
CA LEU A 257 2.64 -2.99 17.80
C LEU A 257 1.36 -3.81 17.58
N ILE A 258 0.76 -3.73 16.40
CA ILE A 258 -0.39 -4.57 16.04
C ILE A 258 0.05 -6.04 16.02
N ASP A 259 1.18 -6.35 15.38
CA ASP A 259 1.72 -7.71 15.31
C ASP A 259 2.06 -8.26 16.70
N ALA A 260 2.69 -7.44 17.56
CA ALA A 260 3.00 -7.82 18.94
C ALA A 260 1.73 -8.06 19.78
N ASN A 261 0.68 -7.26 19.60
CA ASN A 261 -0.60 -7.46 20.28
C ASN A 261 -1.31 -8.73 19.82
N GLU A 262 -1.24 -9.06 18.53
CA GLU A 262 -1.82 -10.29 18.01
C GLU A 262 -1.08 -11.53 18.54
N GLU A 263 0.24 -11.46 18.69
CA GLU A 263 1.01 -12.54 19.29
C GLU A 263 0.68 -12.74 20.78
N MET A 264 0.61 -11.65 21.56
CA MET A 264 0.17 -11.72 22.95
C MET A 264 -1.24 -12.29 23.08
N ARG A 265 -2.15 -11.95 22.16
CA ARG A 265 -3.52 -12.50 22.14
C ARG A 265 -3.51 -14.01 21.93
N LYS A 266 -2.71 -14.51 20.97
CA LYS A 266 -2.54 -15.94 20.74
C LYS A 266 -1.97 -16.65 21.97
N GLU A 267 -0.99 -16.04 22.65
CA GLU A 267 -0.43 -16.60 23.88
C GLU A 267 -1.49 -16.70 24.97
N VAL A 268 -2.26 -15.63 25.20
CA VAL A 268 -3.37 -15.63 26.17
C VAL A 268 -4.40 -16.72 25.87
N ASP A 269 -4.80 -16.87 24.60
CA ASP A 269 -5.72 -17.93 24.18
C ASP A 269 -5.13 -19.33 24.37
N GLY A 270 -3.83 -19.51 24.11
CA GLY A 270 -3.10 -20.74 24.38
C GLY A 270 -3.09 -21.09 25.88
N LYS A 271 -2.74 -20.12 26.74
CA LYS A 271 -2.76 -20.30 28.20
C LYS A 271 -4.16 -20.55 28.74
N LYS A 272 -5.19 -19.92 28.16
CA LYS A 272 -6.58 -20.16 28.53
C LYS A 272 -7.02 -21.59 28.20
N LYS A 273 -6.62 -22.13 27.04
CA LYS A 273 -6.87 -23.55 26.71
C LYS A 273 -6.18 -24.49 27.70
N GLN A 274 -4.92 -24.25 28.01
CA GLN A 274 -4.17 -25.03 29.02
C GLN A 274 -4.84 -24.98 30.41
N LEU A 275 -5.31 -23.80 30.83
CA LEU A 275 -6.03 -23.66 32.09
C LEU A 275 -7.33 -24.48 32.11
N ASN A 276 -8.08 -24.48 31.02
CA ASN A 276 -9.30 -25.28 30.89
C ASN A 276 -8.99 -26.78 30.94
N GLU A 277 -7.94 -27.25 30.26
CA GLU A 277 -7.48 -28.64 30.30
C GLU A 277 -7.12 -29.07 31.73
N VAL A 278 -6.31 -28.27 32.42
CA VAL A 278 -5.95 -28.52 33.84
C VAL A 278 -7.18 -28.53 34.75
N THR A 279 -8.15 -27.66 34.50
CA THR A 279 -9.42 -27.60 35.27
C THR A 279 -10.24 -28.89 35.09
N VAL A 280 -10.29 -29.42 33.87
CA VAL A 280 -10.95 -30.71 33.58
C VAL A 280 -10.22 -31.86 34.28
N GLU A 281 -8.89 -31.91 34.19
CA GLU A 281 -8.08 -32.93 34.86
C GLU A 281 -8.26 -32.89 36.38
N LEU A 282 -8.24 -31.70 36.99
CA LEU A 282 -8.47 -31.53 38.42
C LEU A 282 -9.87 -32.02 38.84
N SER A 283 -10.88 -31.79 38.01
CA SER A 283 -12.24 -32.29 38.24
C SER A 283 -12.30 -33.82 38.15
N ASN A 284 -11.57 -34.42 37.21
CA ASN A 284 -11.47 -35.87 37.07
C ASN A 284 -10.76 -36.52 38.27
N VAL A 285 -9.64 -35.94 38.71
CA VAL A 285 -8.90 -36.38 39.91
C VAL A 285 -9.78 -36.26 41.15
N ARG A 286 -10.52 -35.14 41.32
CA ARG A 286 -11.46 -34.99 42.42
C ARG A 286 -12.52 -36.10 42.42
N ARG A 287 -13.08 -36.44 41.25
CA ARG A 287 -14.03 -37.55 41.11
C ARG A 287 -13.39 -38.90 41.44
N ALA A 288 -12.15 -39.13 41.04
CA ALA A 288 -11.41 -40.35 41.37
C ALA A 288 -11.16 -40.49 42.88
N ASN A 289 -10.73 -39.41 43.54
CA ASN A 289 -10.56 -39.38 44.99
C ASN A 289 -11.86 -39.65 45.73
N GLU A 290 -12.98 -39.10 45.27
CA GLU A 290 -14.28 -39.38 45.87
C GLU A 290 -14.66 -40.87 45.76
N ARG A 291 -14.41 -41.50 44.60
CA ARG A 291 -14.61 -42.94 44.44
C ARG A 291 -13.74 -43.76 45.39
N PHE A 292 -12.46 -43.40 45.55
CA PHE A 292 -11.59 -44.08 46.50
C PHE A 292 -12.02 -43.87 47.96
N ARG A 293 -12.54 -42.68 48.29
CA ARG A 293 -13.09 -42.40 49.62
C ARG A 293 -14.25 -43.33 49.94
N ILE A 294 -15.20 -43.48 49.02
CA ILE A 294 -16.35 -44.39 49.16
C ILE A 294 -15.87 -45.84 49.31
N PHE A 295 -14.97 -46.28 48.42
CA PHE A 295 -14.40 -47.63 48.47
C PHE A 295 -13.72 -47.94 49.81
N ASN A 296 -12.92 -47.00 50.34
CA ASN A 296 -12.28 -47.15 51.64
C ASN A 296 -13.28 -47.23 52.80
N GLU A 297 -14.38 -46.48 52.73
CA GLU A 297 -15.44 -46.54 53.75
C GLU A 297 -16.16 -47.89 53.73
N ASP A 298 -16.45 -48.43 52.54
CA ASP A 298 -17.06 -49.76 52.40
C ASP A 298 -16.12 -50.87 52.89
N MET A 299 -14.83 -50.80 52.56
CA MET A 299 -13.80 -51.69 53.12
C MET A 299 -13.74 -51.62 54.64
N ARG A 300 -13.87 -50.42 55.23
CA ARG A 300 -13.89 -50.25 56.69
C ARG A 300 -15.12 -50.93 57.31
N LYS A 301 -16.30 -50.80 56.69
CA LYS A 301 -17.51 -51.50 57.15
C LYS A 301 -17.34 -53.01 57.08
N GLU A 302 -16.74 -53.52 56.00
CA GLU A 302 -16.45 -54.95 55.87
C GLU A 302 -15.50 -55.43 56.96
N ILE A 303 -14.40 -54.70 57.21
CA ILE A 303 -13.47 -54.99 58.30
C ILE A 303 -14.19 -55.03 59.66
N ASN A 304 -15.01 -54.03 59.96
CA ASN A 304 -15.76 -53.98 61.21
C ASN A 304 -16.74 -55.16 61.33
N GLY A 305 -17.46 -55.50 60.27
CA GLY A 305 -18.37 -56.66 60.28
C GLY A 305 -17.62 -57.99 60.46
N LYS A 306 -16.42 -58.14 59.87
CA LYS A 306 -15.55 -59.30 60.11
C LYS A 306 -15.00 -59.34 61.54
N GLN A 307 -14.68 -58.18 62.12
CA GLN A 307 -14.25 -58.07 63.51
C GLN A 307 -15.36 -58.49 64.48
N GLU A 308 -16.60 -58.03 64.28
CA GLU A 308 -17.77 -58.46 65.06
C GLU A 308 -18.01 -59.97 64.95
N GLN A 309 -17.83 -60.55 63.76
CA GLN A 309 -17.91 -62.01 63.56
C GLN A 309 -16.84 -62.74 64.37
N ILE A 310 -15.59 -62.24 64.37
CA ILE A 310 -14.50 -62.82 65.16
C ILE A 310 -14.82 -62.75 66.66
N GLU A 311 -15.31 -61.61 67.16
CA GLU A 311 -15.70 -61.44 68.56
C GLU A 311 -16.83 -62.40 68.97
N THR A 312 -17.81 -62.59 68.08
CA THR A 312 -18.90 -63.56 68.28
C THR A 312 -18.37 -64.99 68.37
N ILE A 313 -17.53 -65.40 67.41
CA ILE A 313 -16.92 -66.75 67.39
C ILE A 313 -16.04 -66.96 68.62
N THR A 314 -15.27 -65.93 69.02
CA THR A 314 -14.42 -65.99 70.22
C THR A 314 -15.26 -66.17 71.49
N SER A 315 -16.38 -65.47 71.60
CA SER A 315 -17.32 -65.62 72.73
C SER A 315 -17.98 -67.00 72.74
N GLN A 316 -18.38 -67.51 71.58
CA GLN A 316 -18.90 -68.87 71.43
C GLN A 316 -17.86 -69.93 71.85
N LEU A 317 -16.60 -69.77 71.42
CA LEU A 317 -15.51 -70.66 71.79
C LEU A 317 -15.25 -70.64 73.30
N ALA A 318 -15.29 -69.45 73.93
CA ALA A 318 -15.17 -69.33 75.39
C ALA A 318 -16.33 -70.03 76.13
N SER A 319 -17.57 -69.87 75.67
CA SER A 319 -18.73 -70.58 76.22
C SER A 319 -18.59 -72.09 76.07
N MET A 320 -18.20 -72.57 74.88
CA MET A 320 -17.98 -74.00 74.64
C MET A 320 -16.84 -74.54 75.51
N SER A 321 -15.80 -73.74 75.78
CA SER A 321 -14.73 -74.11 76.70
C SER A 321 -15.25 -74.27 78.14
N THR A 322 -16.10 -73.35 78.62
CA THR A 322 -16.70 -73.48 79.96
C THR A 322 -17.65 -74.67 80.07
N ASP A 323 -18.40 -74.96 79.00
CA ASP A 323 -19.26 -76.14 78.94
C ASP A 323 -18.44 -77.43 78.93
N LEU A 324 -17.32 -77.45 78.20
CA LEU A 324 -16.37 -78.57 78.22
C LEU A 324 -15.76 -78.78 79.61
N ASP A 325 -15.36 -77.71 80.30
CA ASP A 325 -14.87 -77.79 81.67
C ASP A 325 -15.94 -78.30 82.64
N SER A 326 -17.20 -77.87 82.48
CA SER A 326 -18.33 -78.34 83.28
C SER A 326 -18.59 -79.82 83.05
N THR A 327 -18.71 -80.25 81.79
CA THR A 327 -18.92 -81.65 81.43
C THR A 327 -17.75 -82.54 81.86
N THR A 328 -16.52 -82.03 81.82
CA THR A 328 -15.34 -82.74 82.35
C THR A 328 -15.44 -82.93 83.87
N LYS A 329 -15.89 -81.91 84.62
CA LYS A 329 -16.16 -82.02 86.06
C LYS A 329 -17.30 -83.00 86.36
N GLU A 330 -18.40 -82.93 85.63
CA GLU A 330 -19.51 -83.87 85.74
C GLU A 330 -19.05 -85.31 85.47
N LEU A 331 -18.22 -85.51 84.46
CA LEU A 331 -17.62 -86.81 84.14
C LEU A 331 -16.71 -87.30 85.28
N SER A 332 -15.90 -86.41 85.89
CA SER A 332 -15.08 -86.75 87.07
C SER A 332 -15.94 -87.21 88.25
N VAL A 333 -17.02 -86.49 88.56
CA VAL A 333 -17.98 -86.87 89.61
C VAL A 333 -18.67 -88.20 89.28
N ALA A 334 -19.07 -88.40 88.01
CA ALA A 334 -19.65 -89.67 87.57
C ALA A 334 -18.65 -90.84 87.72
N CYS A 335 -17.37 -90.63 87.44
CA CYS A 335 -16.31 -91.61 87.67
C CYS A 335 -16.13 -91.93 89.17
N GLU A 336 -16.07 -90.91 90.03
CA GLU A 336 -15.98 -91.09 91.49
C GLU A 336 -17.19 -91.83 92.06
N THR A 337 -18.40 -91.47 91.62
CA THR A 337 -19.63 -92.16 92.06
C THR A 337 -19.68 -93.60 91.57
N LYS A 338 -19.26 -93.88 90.33
CA LYS A 338 -19.09 -95.25 89.82
C LYS A 338 -18.11 -96.05 90.67
N GLU A 339 -16.94 -95.47 90.99
CA GLU A 339 -15.93 -96.11 91.84
C GLU A 339 -16.51 -96.43 93.24
N LYS A 340 -17.24 -95.49 93.83
CA LYS A 340 -17.94 -95.71 95.10
C LYS A 340 -18.95 -96.85 95.03
N VAL A 341 -19.82 -96.87 94.01
CA VAL A 341 -20.81 -97.95 93.82
C VAL A 341 -20.12 -99.30 93.59
N GLN A 342 -18.98 -99.34 92.87
CA GLN A 342 -18.19 -100.57 92.73
C GLN A 342 -17.63 -101.05 94.06
N ASN A 343 -17.14 -100.15 94.92
CA ASN A 343 -16.66 -100.47 96.26
C ASN A 343 -17.80 -100.98 97.16
N ASP A 344 -18.96 -100.29 97.14
CA ASP A 344 -20.16 -100.70 97.88
C ASP A 344 -20.65 -102.08 97.42
N LEU A 345 -20.65 -102.35 96.12
CA LEU A 345 -20.97 -103.66 95.54
C LEU A 345 -19.98 -104.73 96.00
N HIS A 346 -18.68 -104.42 96.02
CA HIS A 346 -17.66 -105.36 96.50
C HIS A 346 -17.85 -105.68 97.99
N ALA A 347 -18.09 -104.67 98.83
CA ALA A 347 -18.40 -104.84 100.24
C ALA A 347 -19.66 -105.69 100.45
N ALA A 348 -20.74 -105.44 99.69
CA ALA A 348 -21.95 -106.25 99.75
C ALA A 348 -21.69 -107.71 99.32
N LEU A 349 -20.86 -107.94 98.29
CA LEU A 349 -20.45 -109.28 97.89
C LEU A 349 -19.64 -109.99 98.98
N GLU A 350 -18.73 -109.27 99.66
CA GLU A 350 -18.01 -109.81 100.83
C GLU A 350 -18.96 -110.14 101.98
N GLU A 351 -19.93 -109.27 102.28
CA GLU A 351 -20.97 -109.54 103.28
C GLU A 351 -21.81 -110.77 102.93
N ILE A 352 -22.25 -110.91 101.67
CA ILE A 352 -22.94 -112.10 101.20
C ILE A 352 -22.06 -113.34 101.36
N SER A 353 -20.77 -113.25 101.01
CA SER A 353 -19.83 -114.35 101.17
C SER A 353 -19.62 -114.72 102.65
N ASN A 354 -19.55 -113.74 103.54
CA ASN A 354 -19.45 -113.93 104.98
C ASN A 354 -20.75 -114.53 105.56
N LEU A 355 -21.92 -114.03 105.14
CA LEU A 355 -23.21 -114.60 105.51
C LEU A 355 -23.38 -116.03 105.00
N GLN A 356 -22.91 -116.33 103.78
CA GLN A 356 -22.84 -117.69 103.25
C GLN A 356 -21.93 -118.56 104.12
N ALA A 357 -20.75 -118.07 104.50
CA ALA A 357 -19.85 -118.78 105.41
C ALA A 357 -20.51 -119.04 106.77
N GLN A 358 -21.17 -118.06 107.37
CA GLN A 358 -21.94 -118.22 108.60
C GLN A 358 -23.08 -119.23 108.44
N LEU A 359 -23.81 -119.20 107.33
CA LEU A 359 -24.83 -120.20 107.01
C LEU A 359 -24.23 -121.61 106.95
N THR A 360 -23.08 -121.78 106.27
CA THR A 360 -22.39 -123.07 106.24
C THR A 360 -21.92 -123.49 107.62
N GLU A 361 -21.46 -122.57 108.46
CA GLU A 361 -21.04 -122.87 109.82
C GLU A 361 -22.22 -123.26 110.72
N ILE A 362 -23.36 -122.57 110.62
CA ILE A 362 -24.61 -122.96 111.29
C ILE A 362 -25.06 -124.34 110.79
N GLN A 363 -24.97 -124.61 109.49
CA GLN A 363 -25.34 -125.89 108.92
C GLN A 363 -24.40 -127.02 109.40
N ILE A 364 -23.11 -126.74 109.55
CA ILE A 364 -22.13 -127.64 110.18
C ILE A 364 -22.43 -127.81 111.67
N GLN A 365 -22.75 -126.75 112.41
CA GLN A 365 -23.12 -126.82 113.82
C GLN A 365 -24.41 -127.61 114.04
N GLN A 366 -25.43 -127.40 113.22
CA GLN A 366 -26.69 -128.15 113.31
C GLN A 366 -26.48 -129.61 112.92
N SER A 367 -25.77 -129.89 111.84
CA SER A 367 -25.47 -131.28 111.44
C SER A 367 -24.60 -131.99 112.49
N THR A 368 -23.60 -131.33 113.08
CA THR A 368 -22.81 -131.89 114.19
C THR A 368 -23.62 -132.05 115.48
N THR A 369 -24.53 -131.13 115.80
CA THR A 369 -25.43 -131.24 116.97
C THR A 369 -26.47 -132.34 116.77
N ILE A 370 -27.06 -132.43 115.58
CA ILE A 370 -27.95 -133.51 115.17
C ILE A 370 -27.18 -134.83 115.19
N TRP A 371 -25.97 -134.86 114.65
CA TRP A 371 -25.09 -136.03 114.68
C TRP A 371 -24.73 -136.44 116.11
N CYS A 372 -24.47 -135.50 117.01
CA CYS A 372 -24.22 -135.77 118.43
C CYS A 372 -25.48 -136.28 119.15
N LYS A 373 -26.67 -135.78 118.80
CA LYS A 373 -27.96 -136.28 119.29
C LYS A 373 -28.24 -137.69 118.77
N ILE A 374 -28.00 -137.96 117.48
CA ILE A 374 -28.11 -139.29 116.87
C ILE A 374 -27.10 -140.25 117.53
N LYS A 375 -25.85 -139.83 117.72
CA LYS A 375 -24.82 -140.64 118.37
C LYS A 375 -25.12 -140.93 119.84
N ARG A 376 -25.71 -139.96 120.57
CA ARG A 376 -26.22 -140.14 121.94
C ARG A 376 -27.42 -141.09 121.95
N TRP A 377 -28.35 -140.94 121.02
CA TRP A 377 -29.50 -141.84 120.85
C TRP A 377 -29.08 -143.28 120.52
N ILE A 378 -28.09 -143.47 119.63
CA ILE A 378 -27.50 -144.78 119.32
C ILE A 378 -26.84 -145.38 120.57
N ARG A 379 -26.10 -144.59 121.36
CA ARG A 379 -25.50 -145.04 122.63
C ARG A 379 -26.54 -145.41 123.69
N GLU A 380 -27.62 -144.66 123.80
CA GLU A 380 -28.72 -144.91 124.75
C GLU A 380 -29.57 -146.13 124.35
N LYS A 381 -29.74 -146.39 123.05
CA LYS A 381 -30.43 -147.61 122.59
C LYS A 381 -29.56 -148.86 122.63
N ALA A 382 -28.24 -148.72 122.50
CA ALA A 382 -27.29 -149.83 122.60
C ALA A 382 -27.16 -150.42 124.02
N SER A 383 -27.53 -149.69 125.08
CA SER A 383 -27.45 -150.20 126.47
C SER A 383 -28.61 -151.13 126.87
N TRP A 384 -29.75 -151.10 126.16
CA TRP A 384 -30.93 -151.91 126.50
C TRP A 384 -30.97 -153.30 125.83
N LEU A 385 -30.04 -153.62 124.93
CA LEU A 385 -30.05 -154.85 124.12
C LEU A 385 -28.82 -155.76 124.34
N SER A 386 -28.22 -155.72 125.55
CA SER A 386 -27.01 -156.52 125.89
C SER A 386 -27.26 -157.63 126.94
N ARG A 387 -28.39 -158.34 126.82
CA ARG A 387 -28.68 -159.69 127.36
C ARG A 387 -29.71 -160.30 126.41
N ASP A 388 -29.49 -161.32 125.59
CA ASP A 388 -28.45 -162.32 125.46
C ASP A 388 -28.65 -163.01 124.09
N ARG A 389 -27.58 -163.59 123.53
CA ARG A 389 -27.49 -164.48 122.33
C ARG A 389 -27.09 -163.88 120.97
N ARG A 390 -25.76 -163.80 120.83
CA ARG A 390 -24.94 -164.45 119.78
C ARG A 390 -25.71 -165.40 118.83
N ARG A 391 -25.76 -165.08 117.52
CA ARG A 391 -25.35 -165.91 116.35
C ARG A 391 -25.88 -165.32 115.02
N ARG A 392 -25.05 -164.60 114.27
CA ARG A 392 -24.75 -164.78 112.82
C ARG A 392 -23.88 -163.62 112.29
N ARG A 393 -23.19 -163.91 111.19
CA ARG A 393 -21.94 -163.35 110.64
C ARG A 393 -22.24 -162.75 109.24
N ILE A 394 -21.27 -161.97 108.68
CA ILE A 394 -21.01 -161.55 107.26
C ILE A 394 -21.22 -160.02 107.05
N ARG A 395 -20.16 -159.18 106.92
CA ARG A 395 -19.27 -158.77 105.76
C ARG A 395 -19.94 -157.80 104.75
N ASP A 396 -19.48 -156.55 104.64
CA ASP A 396 -18.51 -155.94 103.65
C ASP A 396 -19.26 -155.58 102.32
N GLU A 397 -19.13 -154.46 101.59
CA GLU A 397 -18.04 -153.51 101.31
C GLU A 397 -18.53 -152.08 100.92
N ASP A 398 -17.56 -151.16 100.90
CA ASP A 398 -17.52 -149.81 100.35
C ASP A 398 -17.70 -149.73 98.82
N GLU A 399 -18.08 -148.55 98.30
CA GLU A 399 -17.56 -148.08 97.00
C GLU A 399 -17.72 -146.54 96.84
N GLU A 400 -16.57 -145.88 96.67
CA GLU A 400 -16.38 -144.49 96.23
C GLU A 400 -16.72 -144.34 94.75
N VAL A 401 -17.27 -143.19 94.31
CA VAL A 401 -16.92 -142.63 92.99
C VAL A 401 -16.94 -141.10 93.02
N ALA A 402 -15.80 -140.52 92.64
CA ALA A 402 -15.52 -139.11 92.43
C ALA A 402 -16.00 -138.60 91.06
N LEU A 403 -16.27 -137.28 90.94
CA LEU A 403 -16.25 -136.58 89.65
C LEU A 403 -15.59 -135.19 89.74
N ALA A 404 -14.83 -134.92 88.67
CA ALA A 404 -13.86 -133.89 88.39
C ALA A 404 -14.47 -132.55 87.86
N PRO A 405 -13.67 -131.48 87.61
CA PRO A 405 -14.11 -130.08 87.60
C PRO A 405 -14.00 -129.33 86.23
N VAL A 406 -14.30 -128.01 86.25
CA VAL A 406 -13.69 -126.87 85.46
C VAL A 406 -14.49 -126.18 84.32
N LYS A 407 -14.90 -124.92 84.63
CA LYS A 407 -14.84 -123.60 83.90
C LYS A 407 -15.68 -123.24 82.64
N PRO A 408 -15.88 -121.90 82.39
CA PRO A 408 -17.00 -121.29 81.67
C PRO A 408 -16.60 -120.74 80.29
N SER A 409 -17.57 -120.25 79.49
CA SER A 409 -17.34 -119.24 78.44
C SER A 409 -18.63 -118.70 77.80
N ASN A 410 -18.64 -117.37 77.65
CA ASN A 410 -19.19 -116.54 76.58
C ASN A 410 -20.68 -116.16 76.56
N LEU A 411 -20.89 -114.90 76.16
CA LEU A 411 -22.06 -114.17 75.63
C LEU A 411 -22.14 -112.81 76.34
N ALA A 412 -22.37 -111.66 75.71
CA ALA A 412 -22.48 -111.23 74.32
C ALA A 412 -22.39 -109.69 74.35
#